data_AF-A0A2H9LLY9-F1
#
_entry.id   AF-A0A2H9LLY9-F1
#
_cell.length_a   1.000
_cell.length_b   1.000
_cell.length_c   1.000
_cell.angle_alpha   90.00
_cell.angle_beta   90.00
_cell.angle_gamma   90.00
#
_symmetry.space_group_name_H-M   'P 1'
#
loop_
_entity.id
_entity.type
_entity.pdbx_description
1 polymer ?
#
loop_
_entity_poly.entity_id
_entity_poly.type
_entity_poly.pdbx_seq_one_letter_code
_entity_poly.pdbx_strand_id
1 'polypeptide(L)'
;MNFDVVMPLTLFLVTIAAMLLNGKAERKLKGVLEEKQFRTRDAVLLVASVGVTISLIVFIPQLAIMIIFLFSYSMLLFIFGYLFSDMKKTRTELFLTAFIMGGLVAGAARFFVFGQVENALYGVLAFLALSIFTFAALVYETRRTSFAERWYVAVLPPALFICLYLFFSRTPIWFPYLLDSYGVIFAVLIILYLGSLFTWKTTLIFAGLLTAVDIVLVLFTGSMVSAARTVSELRLPVLVSLPTIPTILLEGNRLYMSLGLGDFFFAGLLTLQTYKKYGKRTAVLSAIAMTISFFVFEALLLNYGPAAFPGTLMIICGWLLLVLPKSLKKMLTG
;
A
#
# COMPACT_ATOMS: atom_id res chain seq x y z
N MET A 1 -28.61 -11.96 -4.41
CA MET A 1 -27.78 -11.37 -3.35
C MET A 1 -26.45 -11.02 -3.98
N ASN A 2 -26.10 -9.73 -4.00
CA ASN A 2 -24.84 -9.26 -4.56
C ASN A 2 -23.73 -9.44 -3.52
N PHE A 3 -22.56 -9.92 -3.93
CA PHE A 3 -21.40 -10.05 -3.06
C PHE A 3 -20.12 -9.90 -3.90
N ASP A 4 -19.02 -9.50 -3.27
CA ASP A 4 -17.69 -9.52 -3.87
C ASP A 4 -16.75 -10.40 -3.05
N VAL A 5 -15.93 -11.20 -3.74
CA VAL A 5 -14.91 -12.03 -3.12
C VAL A 5 -13.51 -11.44 -3.35
N VAL A 6 -13.33 -10.58 -4.36
CA VAL A 6 -12.01 -10.10 -4.75
C VAL A 6 -11.44 -9.15 -3.71
N MET A 7 -12.20 -8.16 -3.26
CA MET A 7 -11.69 -7.16 -2.33
C MET A 7 -11.31 -7.76 -0.96
N PRO A 8 -12.14 -8.60 -0.31
CA PRO A 8 -11.75 -9.29 0.91
C PRO A 8 -10.53 -10.20 0.72
N LEU A 9 -10.45 -10.91 -0.42
CA LEU A 9 -9.31 -11.77 -0.72
C LEU A 9 -8.02 -10.95 -0.89
N THR A 10 -8.08 -9.80 -1.57
CA THR A 10 -6.93 -8.90 -1.70
C THR A 10 -6.49 -8.37 -0.33
N LEU A 11 -7.44 -7.98 0.53
CA LEU A 11 -7.14 -7.60 1.93
C LEU A 11 -6.41 -8.73 2.67
N PHE A 12 -6.91 -9.96 2.56
CA PHE A 12 -6.25 -11.14 3.14
C PHE A 12 -4.84 -11.35 2.59
N LEU A 13 -4.65 -11.30 1.26
CA LEU A 13 -3.37 -11.54 0.63
C LEU A 13 -2.34 -10.48 1.02
N VAL A 14 -2.72 -9.19 1.03
CA VAL A 14 -1.84 -8.09 1.42
C VAL A 14 -1.42 -8.22 2.89
N THR A 15 -2.37 -8.51 3.78
CA THR A 15 -2.09 -8.65 5.21
C THR A 15 -1.17 -9.84 5.51
N ILE A 16 -1.40 -10.98 4.87
CA ILE A 16 -0.54 -12.16 4.99
C ILE A 16 0.84 -11.92 4.36
N ALA A 17 0.90 -11.30 3.19
CA ALA A 17 2.17 -10.96 2.54
C ALA A 17 3.03 -10.07 3.44
N ALA A 18 2.45 -9.00 3.99
CA ALA A 18 3.15 -8.12 4.92
C ALA A 18 3.61 -8.86 6.19
N MET A 19 2.76 -9.71 6.79
CA MET A 19 3.14 -10.52 7.95
C MET A 19 4.32 -11.46 7.63
N LEU A 20 4.31 -12.15 6.49
CA LEU A 20 5.36 -13.08 6.10
C LEU A 20 6.68 -12.36 5.77
N LEU A 21 6.61 -11.19 5.12
CA LEU A 21 7.77 -10.38 4.77
C LEU A 21 8.37 -9.67 5.99
N ASN A 22 7.58 -9.40 7.04
CA ASN A 22 8.04 -8.69 8.22
C ASN A 22 9.25 -9.34 8.88
N GLY A 23 9.34 -10.67 8.94
CA GLY A 23 10.50 -11.34 9.55
C GLY A 23 11.84 -10.97 8.92
N LYS A 24 11.85 -10.69 7.61
CA LYS A 24 13.05 -10.25 6.88
C LYS A 24 13.24 -8.73 6.95
N ALA A 25 12.15 -7.98 6.80
CA ALA A 25 12.18 -6.52 6.80
C ALA A 25 12.51 -5.93 8.19
N GLU A 26 11.90 -6.45 9.26
CA GLU A 26 12.02 -5.91 10.62
C GLU A 26 13.45 -5.90 11.12
N ARG A 27 14.22 -6.97 10.86
CA ARG A 27 15.63 -7.06 11.29
C ARG A 27 16.47 -5.94 10.70
N LYS A 28 16.25 -5.66 9.42
CA LYS A 28 16.99 -4.61 8.70
C LYS A 28 16.47 -3.22 9.05
N LEU A 29 15.15 -3.06 9.13
CA LEU A 29 14.52 -1.80 9.52
C LEU A 29 14.94 -1.34 10.91
N LYS A 30 15.05 -2.24 11.89
CA LYS A 30 15.53 -1.91 13.24
C LYS A 30 16.96 -1.38 13.27
N GLY A 31 17.83 -1.93 12.42
CA GLY A 31 19.21 -1.43 12.27
C GLY A 31 19.27 -0.01 11.73
N VAL A 32 18.36 0.35 10.81
CA VAL A 32 18.31 1.70 10.20
C VAL A 32 17.53 2.70 11.07
N LEU A 33 16.51 2.25 11.79
CA LEU A 33 15.61 3.11 12.59
C LEU A 33 16.06 3.26 14.07
N GLU A 34 17.29 2.87 14.40
CA GLU A 34 17.85 2.95 15.77
C GLU A 34 16.93 2.29 16.83
N GLU A 35 16.23 1.22 16.46
CA GLU A 35 15.22 0.56 17.29
C GLU A 35 14.11 1.47 17.87
N LYS A 36 13.90 2.66 17.29
CA LYS A 36 12.86 3.59 17.76
C LYS A 36 11.48 2.94 17.65
N GLN A 37 10.74 2.99 18.75
CA GLN A 37 9.35 2.55 18.84
C GLN A 37 8.47 3.74 19.16
N PHE A 38 7.26 3.77 18.61
CA PHE A 38 6.31 4.81 18.94
C PHE A 38 5.87 4.70 20.39
N ARG A 39 5.86 5.86 21.06
CA ARG A 39 5.17 6.04 22.33
C ARG A 39 3.69 6.25 22.06
N THR A 40 2.88 6.13 23.11
CA THR A 40 1.43 6.37 23.04
C THR A 40 1.11 7.77 22.50
N ARG A 41 1.88 8.79 22.93
CA ARG A 41 1.75 10.16 22.42
C ARG A 41 1.93 10.25 20.91
N ASP A 42 2.91 9.54 20.35
CA ASP A 42 3.23 9.60 18.92
C ASP A 42 2.10 8.97 18.09
N ALA A 43 1.50 7.89 18.58
CA ALA A 43 0.33 7.28 17.96
C ALA A 43 -0.91 8.20 17.98
N VAL A 44 -1.15 8.91 19.10
CA VAL A 44 -2.24 9.89 19.20
C VAL A 44 -2.01 11.06 18.24
N LEU A 45 -0.78 11.60 18.20
CA LEU A 45 -0.41 12.68 17.29
C LEU A 45 -0.54 12.26 15.82
N LEU A 46 -0.21 11.02 15.49
CA LEU A 46 -0.38 10.48 14.14
C LEU A 46 -1.85 10.40 13.74
N VAL A 47 -2.74 9.91 14.62
CA VAL A 47 -4.18 9.86 14.31
C VAL A 47 -4.76 11.27 14.16
N ALA A 48 -4.37 12.18 15.06
CA ALA A 48 -4.80 13.57 14.98
C ALA A 48 -4.32 14.24 13.68
N SER A 49 -3.06 14.03 13.28
CA SER A 49 -2.53 14.60 12.04
C SER A 49 -3.22 14.02 10.81
N VAL A 50 -3.47 12.71 10.75
CA VAL A 50 -4.23 12.08 9.65
C VAL A 50 -5.64 12.67 9.55
N GLY A 51 -6.36 12.81 10.66
CA GLY A 51 -7.69 13.41 10.66
C GLY A 51 -7.70 14.86 10.17
N VAL A 52 -6.73 15.67 10.61
CA VAL A 52 -6.56 17.06 10.14
C VAL A 52 -6.21 17.10 8.65
N THR A 53 -5.24 16.29 8.20
CA THR A 53 -4.84 16.26 6.79
C THR A 53 -6.01 15.86 5.89
N ILE A 54 -6.78 14.83 6.23
CA ILE A 54 -7.96 14.42 5.44
C ILE A 54 -9.01 15.52 5.39
N SER A 55 -9.21 16.25 6.49
CA SER A 55 -10.17 17.37 6.54
C SER A 55 -9.72 18.55 5.68
N LEU A 56 -8.41 18.80 5.61
CA LEU A 56 -7.83 19.93 4.87
C LEU A 56 -7.53 19.62 3.41
N ILE A 57 -7.43 18.35 3.01
CA ILE A 57 -6.95 17.96 1.67
C ILE A 57 -7.81 18.53 0.53
N VAL A 58 -9.10 18.77 0.79
CA VAL A 58 -10.04 19.36 -0.18
C VAL A 58 -9.66 20.81 -0.52
N PHE A 59 -8.97 21.51 0.37
CA PHE A 59 -8.51 22.89 0.16
C PHE A 59 -7.09 22.97 -0.42
N ILE A 60 -6.37 21.85 -0.52
CA ILE A 60 -4.99 21.83 -1.00
C ILE A 60 -4.99 21.73 -2.54
N PRO A 61 -4.16 22.53 -3.24
CA PRO A 61 -4.01 22.40 -4.69
C PRO A 61 -3.63 20.98 -5.11
N GLN A 62 -4.29 20.46 -6.15
CA GLN A 62 -4.06 19.12 -6.70
C GLN A 62 -2.57 18.83 -7.00
N LEU A 63 -1.86 19.83 -7.52
CA LEU A 63 -0.42 19.73 -7.81
C LEU A 63 0.40 19.51 -6.53
N ALA A 64 0.06 20.16 -5.43
CA ALA A 64 0.76 19.98 -4.15
C ALA A 64 0.53 18.57 -3.58
N ILE A 65 -0.72 18.06 -3.65
CA ILE A 65 -1.04 16.68 -3.24
C ILE A 65 -0.22 15.69 -4.07
N MET A 66 -0.18 15.88 -5.38
CA MET A 66 0.59 15.04 -6.30
C MET A 66 2.09 15.04 -5.95
N ILE A 67 2.70 16.22 -5.77
CA ILE A 67 4.13 16.33 -5.43
C ILE A 67 4.42 15.62 -4.10
N ILE A 68 3.63 15.90 -3.05
CA ILE A 68 3.83 15.30 -1.73
C ILE A 68 3.71 13.78 -1.84
N PHE A 69 2.68 13.27 -2.52
CA PHE A 69 2.49 11.84 -2.68
C PHE A 69 3.63 11.18 -3.46
N LEU A 70 4.00 11.73 -4.61
CA LEU A 70 5.08 11.19 -5.43
C LEU A 70 6.40 11.19 -4.67
N PHE A 71 6.68 12.25 -3.90
CA PHE A 71 7.85 12.34 -3.05
C PHE A 71 7.83 11.28 -1.95
N SER A 72 6.75 11.23 -1.15
CA SER A 72 6.61 10.27 -0.05
C SER A 72 6.69 8.83 -0.53
N TYR A 73 6.04 8.51 -1.65
CA TYR A 73 6.09 7.15 -2.20
C TYR A 73 7.48 6.82 -2.77
N SER A 74 8.11 7.75 -3.49
CA SER A 74 9.46 7.56 -4.02
C SER A 74 10.48 7.35 -2.89
N MET A 75 10.35 8.10 -1.79
CA MET A 75 11.18 7.92 -0.60
C MET A 75 10.97 6.54 0.02
N LEU A 76 9.72 6.06 0.12
CA LEU A 76 9.43 4.73 0.64
C LEU A 76 10.04 3.63 -0.24
N LEU A 77 9.87 3.73 -1.57
CA LEU A 77 10.48 2.81 -2.54
C LEU A 77 12.01 2.83 -2.47
N PHE A 78 12.60 4.02 -2.32
CA PHE A 78 14.04 4.18 -2.15
C PHE A 78 14.54 3.52 -0.86
N ILE A 79 13.90 3.77 0.28
CA ILE A 79 14.27 3.20 1.57
C ILE A 79 14.27 1.67 1.48
N PHE A 80 13.20 1.07 0.94
CA PHE A 80 13.13 -0.37 0.80
C PHE A 80 14.09 -0.92 -0.27
N GLY A 81 14.27 -0.19 -1.38
CA GLY A 81 15.26 -0.52 -2.40
C GLY A 81 16.68 -0.53 -1.84
N TYR A 82 17.01 0.42 -0.97
CA TYR A 82 18.29 0.52 -0.28
C TYR A 82 18.47 -0.58 0.75
N LEU A 83 17.46 -0.82 1.59
CA LEU A 83 17.45 -1.85 2.63
C LEU A 83 17.66 -3.26 2.08
N PHE A 84 17.12 -3.52 0.89
CA PHE A 84 17.25 -4.79 0.19
C PHE A 84 18.30 -4.75 -0.93
N SER A 85 19.18 -3.74 -0.97
CA SER A 85 20.20 -3.62 -2.01
C SER A 85 21.42 -4.53 -1.79
N ASP A 86 21.60 -5.11 -0.59
CA ASP A 86 22.68 -6.01 -0.17
C ASP A 86 22.56 -7.45 -0.74
N MET A 87 21.81 -7.64 -1.82
CA MET A 87 21.58 -8.96 -2.41
C MET A 87 22.86 -9.56 -3.02
N LYS A 88 22.87 -10.90 -3.14
CA LYS A 88 23.90 -11.63 -3.90
C LYS A 88 24.07 -11.02 -5.29
N LYS A 89 25.31 -10.98 -5.80
CA LYS A 89 25.67 -10.40 -7.10
C LYS A 89 24.75 -10.88 -8.23
N THR A 90 24.55 -12.20 -8.36
CA THR A 90 23.65 -12.80 -9.37
C THR A 90 22.21 -12.26 -9.30
N ARG A 91 21.67 -12.01 -8.10
CA ARG A 91 20.32 -11.45 -7.96
C ARG A 91 20.27 -9.97 -8.33
N THR A 92 21.35 -9.25 -8.09
CA THR A 92 21.47 -7.84 -8.48
C THR A 92 21.58 -7.70 -9.99
N GLU A 93 22.39 -8.54 -10.63
CA GLU A 93 22.50 -8.62 -12.09
C GLU A 93 21.15 -8.97 -12.74
N LEU A 94 20.43 -9.95 -12.18
CA LEU A 94 19.08 -10.30 -12.64
C LEU A 94 18.11 -9.11 -12.47
N PHE A 95 18.14 -8.42 -11.32
CA PHE A 95 17.30 -7.27 -11.04
C PHE A 95 17.56 -6.13 -12.05
N LEU A 96 18.83 -5.78 -12.26
CA LEU A 96 19.22 -4.75 -13.23
C LEU A 96 18.82 -5.14 -14.66
N THR A 97 19.03 -6.40 -15.04
CA THR A 97 18.63 -6.91 -16.36
C THR A 97 17.12 -6.82 -16.56
N ALA A 98 16.33 -7.16 -15.53
CA ALA A 98 14.88 -7.02 -15.56
C ALA A 98 14.44 -5.55 -15.71
N PHE A 99 15.12 -4.61 -15.07
CA PHE A 99 14.85 -3.17 -15.21
C PHE A 99 15.20 -2.65 -16.61
N ILE A 100 16.30 -3.10 -17.22
CA ILE A 100 16.64 -2.75 -18.61
C ILE A 100 15.54 -3.25 -19.55
N MET A 101 15.16 -4.52 -19.44
CA MET A 101 14.10 -5.10 -20.27
C MET A 101 12.75 -4.39 -20.06
N GLY A 102 12.38 -4.13 -18.81
CA GLY A 102 11.16 -3.39 -18.47
C GLY A 102 11.16 -1.96 -19.03
N GLY A 103 12.28 -1.25 -18.94
CA GLY A 103 12.45 0.08 -19.51
C GLY A 103 12.31 0.08 -21.03
N LEU A 104 12.96 -0.85 -21.73
CA LEU A 104 12.85 -0.98 -23.19
C LEU A 104 11.43 -1.32 -23.63
N VAL A 105 10.76 -2.25 -22.95
CA VAL A 105 9.36 -2.62 -23.23
C VAL A 105 8.42 -1.43 -23.00
N ALA A 106 8.59 -0.70 -21.89
CA ALA A 106 7.79 0.49 -21.60
C ALA A 106 8.01 1.60 -22.65
N GLY A 107 9.27 1.84 -23.05
CA GLY A 107 9.61 2.78 -24.13
C GLY A 107 8.98 2.38 -25.46
N ALA A 108 9.10 1.11 -25.85
CA ALA A 108 8.48 0.58 -27.08
C ALA A 108 6.95 0.68 -27.03
N ALA A 109 6.32 0.31 -25.91
CA ALA A 109 4.87 0.45 -25.74
C ALA A 109 4.43 1.91 -25.87
N ARG A 110 5.19 2.87 -25.31
CA ARG A 110 4.88 4.30 -25.45
C ARG A 110 4.95 4.75 -26.91
N PHE A 111 5.94 4.27 -27.68
CA PHE A 111 6.12 4.62 -29.08
C PHE A 111 5.06 3.99 -29.98
N PHE A 112 4.89 2.67 -29.91
CA PHE A 112 4.06 1.91 -30.86
C PHE A 112 2.58 1.88 -30.50
N VAL A 113 2.23 1.83 -29.21
CA VAL A 113 0.84 1.66 -28.76
C VAL A 113 0.19 3.00 -28.45
N PHE A 114 0.93 3.92 -27.82
CA PHE A 114 0.39 5.19 -27.33
C PHE A 114 1.00 6.43 -28.01
N GLY A 115 1.63 6.25 -29.17
CA GLY A 115 2.38 7.29 -29.88
C GLY A 115 1.59 8.55 -30.22
N GLN A 116 0.25 8.48 -30.24
CA GLN A 116 -0.63 9.62 -30.54
C GLN A 116 -0.93 10.55 -29.35
N VAL A 117 -0.53 10.16 -28.14
CA VAL A 117 -0.71 11.01 -26.95
C VAL A 117 0.45 12.00 -26.86
N GLU A 118 0.14 13.28 -26.61
CA GLU A 118 1.14 14.33 -26.34
C GLU A 118 2.25 13.83 -25.40
N ASN A 119 3.49 14.23 -25.68
CA ASN A 119 4.70 13.80 -24.95
C ASN A 119 5.12 12.32 -25.11
N ALA A 120 4.66 11.62 -26.15
CA ALA A 120 5.11 10.25 -26.43
C ALA A 120 6.64 10.16 -26.59
N LEU A 121 7.25 11.09 -27.32
CA LEU A 121 8.71 11.15 -27.51
C LEU A 121 9.47 11.34 -26.19
N TYR A 122 9.00 12.25 -25.32
CA TYR A 122 9.61 12.44 -23.99
C TYR A 122 9.52 11.18 -23.13
N GLY A 123 8.42 10.43 -23.24
CA GLY A 123 8.28 9.14 -22.56
C GLY A 123 9.29 8.11 -23.08
N VAL A 124 9.42 7.97 -24.40
CA VAL A 124 10.42 7.07 -25.02
C VAL A 124 11.84 7.44 -24.57
N LEU A 125 12.19 8.72 -24.64
CA LEU A 125 13.50 9.22 -24.20
C LEU A 125 13.74 8.96 -22.71
N ALA A 126 12.74 9.16 -21.85
CA ALA A 126 12.88 8.90 -20.41
C ALA A 126 13.13 7.41 -20.11
N PHE A 127 12.39 6.50 -20.75
CA PHE A 127 12.60 5.06 -20.55
C PHE A 127 13.90 4.55 -21.18
N LEU A 128 14.35 5.13 -22.30
CA LEU A 128 15.68 4.87 -22.85
C LEU A 128 16.77 5.37 -21.90
N ALA A 129 16.65 6.58 -21.35
CA ALA A 129 17.60 7.11 -20.39
C ALA A 129 17.68 6.23 -19.12
N LEU A 130 16.54 5.79 -18.60
CA LEU A 130 16.48 4.84 -17.48
C LEU A 130 17.17 3.50 -17.82
N SER A 131 16.96 3.00 -19.04
CA SER A 131 17.59 1.76 -19.51
C SER A 131 19.10 1.91 -19.67
N ILE A 132 19.57 3.04 -20.21
CA ILE A 132 21.01 3.36 -20.34
C ILE A 132 21.65 3.48 -18.97
N PHE A 133 21.02 4.20 -18.03
CA PHE A 133 21.50 4.31 -16.65
C PHE A 133 21.59 2.93 -15.98
N THR A 134 20.57 2.09 -16.16
CA THR A 134 20.55 0.74 -15.59
C THR A 134 21.62 -0.16 -16.22
N PHE A 135 21.87 -0.02 -17.51
CA PHE A 135 22.97 -0.71 -18.19
C PHE A 135 24.33 -0.27 -17.67
N ALA A 136 24.54 1.03 -17.48
CA ALA A 136 25.77 1.55 -16.86
C ALA A 136 25.94 1.01 -15.43
N ALA A 137 24.86 0.93 -14.65
CA ALA A 137 24.85 0.31 -13.33
C ALA A 137 25.20 -1.19 -13.37
N LEU A 138 24.74 -1.93 -14.38
CA LEU A 138 25.09 -3.34 -14.57
C LEU A 138 26.57 -3.52 -14.92
N VAL A 139 27.10 -2.70 -15.82
CA VAL A 139 28.54 -2.70 -16.15
C VAL A 139 29.39 -2.34 -14.92
N TYR A 140 28.94 -1.38 -14.11
CA TYR A 140 29.59 -1.05 -12.85
C TYR A 140 29.56 -2.23 -11.86
N GLU A 141 28.42 -2.89 -11.71
CA GLU A 141 28.24 -4.03 -10.79
C GLU A 141 29.13 -5.22 -11.17
N THR A 142 29.29 -5.51 -12.47
CA THR A 142 30.16 -6.62 -12.91
C THR A 142 31.61 -6.40 -12.52
N ARG A 143 32.09 -5.14 -12.55
CA ARG A 143 33.47 -4.75 -12.16
C ARG A 143 33.65 -4.58 -10.64
N ARG A 144 32.56 -4.47 -9.88
CA ARG A 144 32.61 -4.23 -8.43
C ARG A 144 32.95 -5.51 -7.66
N THR A 145 33.82 -5.36 -6.67
CA THR A 145 34.25 -6.42 -5.73
C THR A 145 33.65 -6.27 -4.32
N SER A 146 33.14 -5.08 -3.97
CA SER A 146 32.55 -4.77 -2.66
C SER A 146 31.07 -5.16 -2.56
N PHE A 147 30.68 -5.80 -1.45
CA PHE A 147 29.32 -6.24 -1.13
C PHE A 147 28.46 -5.22 -0.35
N ALA A 148 28.92 -3.96 -0.22
CA ALA A 148 28.17 -2.93 0.50
C ALA A 148 26.88 -2.50 -0.23
N GLU A 149 25.99 -1.83 0.51
CA GLU A 149 24.70 -1.33 0.02
C GLU A 149 24.84 -0.50 -1.26
N ARG A 150 23.88 -0.66 -2.17
CA ARG A 150 23.94 -0.15 -3.55
C ARG A 150 22.89 0.92 -3.78
N TRP A 151 23.27 2.17 -3.55
CA TRP A 151 22.39 3.32 -3.77
C TRP A 151 21.88 3.39 -5.22
N TYR A 152 22.69 3.06 -6.22
CA TYR A 152 22.28 3.09 -7.64
C TYR A 152 21.21 2.05 -7.98
N VAL A 153 21.15 0.93 -7.24
CA VAL A 153 20.07 -0.06 -7.37
C VAL A 153 18.80 0.46 -6.69
N ALA A 154 18.96 1.14 -5.55
CA ALA A 154 17.85 1.70 -4.77
C ALA A 154 17.09 2.84 -5.48
N VAL A 155 17.75 3.59 -6.37
CA VAL A 155 17.14 4.67 -7.15
C VAL A 155 16.22 4.13 -8.27
N LEU A 156 16.39 2.87 -8.70
CA LEU A 156 15.65 2.35 -9.84
C LEU A 156 14.14 2.20 -9.60
N PRO A 157 13.65 1.61 -8.48
CA PRO A 157 12.22 1.54 -8.20
C PRO A 157 11.49 2.90 -8.20
N PRO A 158 11.96 3.95 -7.48
CA PRO A 158 11.29 5.25 -7.52
C PRO A 158 11.39 5.91 -8.89
N ALA A 159 12.53 5.82 -9.59
CA ALA A 159 12.67 6.37 -10.94
C ALA A 159 11.68 5.73 -11.93
N LEU A 160 11.56 4.40 -11.90
CA LEU A 160 10.60 3.66 -12.73
C LEU A 160 9.15 4.07 -12.40
N PHE A 161 8.80 4.17 -11.11
CA PHE A 161 7.46 4.60 -10.69
C PHE A 161 7.14 6.01 -11.21
N ILE A 162 8.05 6.98 -11.06
CA ILE A 162 7.85 8.35 -11.56
C ILE A 162 7.69 8.34 -13.08
N CYS A 163 8.54 7.64 -13.82
CA CYS A 163 8.42 7.55 -15.28
C CYS A 163 7.08 6.93 -15.70
N LEU A 164 6.66 5.83 -15.07
CA LEU A 164 5.37 5.21 -15.36
C LEU A 164 4.21 6.13 -15.02
N TYR A 165 4.25 6.82 -13.88
CA TYR A 165 3.21 7.77 -13.51
C TYR A 165 3.11 8.93 -14.53
N LEU A 166 4.23 9.57 -14.87
CA LEU A 166 4.22 10.74 -15.76
C LEU A 166 3.77 10.39 -17.18
N PHE A 167 4.17 9.22 -17.71
CA PHE A 167 3.95 8.89 -19.11
C PHE A 167 2.82 7.90 -19.37
N PHE A 168 2.42 7.11 -18.37
CA PHE A 168 1.34 6.13 -18.49
C PHE A 168 0.09 6.47 -17.69
N SER A 169 0.08 7.42 -16.74
CA SER A 169 -1.11 7.73 -15.91
C SER A 169 -2.40 7.96 -16.70
N ARG A 170 -2.30 8.53 -17.91
CA ARG A 170 -3.45 8.80 -18.79
C ARG A 170 -3.87 7.63 -19.69
N THR A 171 -3.13 6.54 -19.68
CA THR A 171 -3.36 5.35 -20.53
C THR A 171 -4.24 4.31 -19.83
N PRO A 172 -4.91 3.40 -20.57
CA PRO A 172 -5.70 2.31 -19.99
C PRO A 172 -4.85 1.23 -19.30
N ILE A 173 -3.52 1.25 -19.45
CA ILE A 173 -2.62 0.35 -18.70
C ILE A 173 -2.51 0.82 -17.24
N TRP A 174 -2.63 2.14 -17.00
CA TRP A 174 -2.48 2.68 -15.66
C TRP A 174 -3.62 2.27 -14.73
N PHE A 175 -4.86 2.53 -15.12
CA PHE A 175 -6.03 2.09 -14.38
C PHE A 175 -6.79 1.02 -15.17
N PRO A 176 -7.09 -0.14 -14.56
CA PRO A 176 -6.88 -0.49 -13.14
C PRO A 176 -5.47 -1.04 -12.82
N TYR A 177 -4.76 -1.60 -13.81
CA TYR A 177 -3.65 -2.53 -13.56
C TYR A 177 -2.44 -1.96 -12.80
N LEU A 178 -1.75 -0.94 -13.34
CA LEU A 178 -0.56 -0.41 -12.68
C LEU A 178 -0.90 0.30 -11.37
N LEU A 179 -1.99 1.08 -11.35
CA LEU A 179 -2.45 1.81 -10.19
C LEU A 179 -2.72 0.87 -9.01
N ASP A 180 -3.48 -0.21 -9.22
CA ASP A 180 -3.78 -1.17 -8.18
C ASP A 180 -2.54 -1.95 -7.75
N SER A 181 -1.68 -2.33 -8.70
CA SER A 181 -0.43 -3.03 -8.38
C SER A 181 0.49 -2.17 -7.49
N TYR A 182 0.65 -0.89 -7.80
CA TYR A 182 1.43 0.05 -6.99
C TYR A 182 0.71 0.35 -5.66
N GLY A 183 -0.62 0.43 -5.65
CA GLY A 183 -1.40 0.54 -4.41
C GLY A 183 -1.13 -0.64 -3.47
N VAL A 184 -1.20 -1.86 -3.97
CA VAL A 184 -0.89 -3.08 -3.21
C VAL A 184 0.57 -3.09 -2.73
N ILE A 185 1.53 -2.73 -3.58
CA ILE A 185 2.94 -2.62 -3.19
C ILE A 185 3.08 -1.60 -2.05
N PHE A 186 2.50 -0.41 -2.21
CA PHE A 186 2.55 0.63 -1.19
C PHE A 186 1.94 0.18 0.13
N ALA A 187 0.77 -0.47 0.09
CA ALA A 187 0.13 -1.04 1.28
C ALA A 187 1.08 -1.99 2.02
N VAL A 188 1.71 -2.93 1.31
CA VAL A 188 2.68 -3.86 1.92
C VAL A 188 3.85 -3.10 2.52
N LEU A 189 4.44 -2.15 1.79
CA LEU A 189 5.60 -1.40 2.26
C LEU A 189 5.29 -0.53 3.49
N ILE A 190 4.15 0.16 3.53
CA ILE A 190 3.78 0.99 4.68
C ILE A 190 3.45 0.15 5.91
N ILE A 191 2.82 -1.03 5.74
CA ILE A 191 2.61 -1.98 6.84
C ILE A 191 3.95 -2.43 7.41
N LEU A 192 4.92 -2.79 6.56
CA LEU A 192 6.25 -3.21 7.00
C LEU A 192 7.00 -2.08 7.71
N TYR A 193 6.97 -0.88 7.14
CA TYR A 193 7.67 0.29 7.66
C TYR A 193 7.09 0.74 9.00
N LEU A 194 5.84 1.19 9.02
CA LEU A 194 5.20 1.68 10.24
C LEU A 194 4.95 0.56 11.24
N GLY A 195 4.55 -0.63 10.79
CA GLY A 195 4.28 -1.76 11.69
C GLY A 195 5.49 -2.22 12.50
N SER A 196 6.71 -1.88 12.06
CA SER A 196 7.94 -2.11 12.83
C SER A 196 8.09 -1.14 14.02
N LEU A 197 7.55 0.08 13.91
CA LEU A 197 7.60 1.13 14.93
C LEU A 197 6.53 0.95 16.02
N PHE A 198 5.41 0.33 15.68
CA PHE A 198 4.31 0.11 16.62
C PHE A 198 4.61 -1.02 17.61
N THR A 199 4.13 -0.84 18.84
CA THR A 199 4.08 -1.87 19.88
C THR A 199 2.66 -2.37 20.03
N TRP A 200 2.47 -3.50 20.72
CA TRP A 200 1.13 -4.02 21.00
C TRP A 200 0.23 -2.99 21.71
N LYS A 201 0.77 -2.27 22.71
CA LYS A 201 -0.01 -1.29 23.49
C LYS A 201 -0.40 -0.09 22.63
N THR A 202 0.55 0.44 21.85
CA THR A 202 0.27 1.59 20.98
C THR A 202 -0.66 1.24 19.82
N THR A 203 -0.59 0.00 19.32
CA THR A 203 -1.51 -0.50 18.28
C THR A 203 -2.95 -0.54 18.76
N LEU A 204 -3.21 -0.96 20.01
CA LEU A 204 -4.56 -0.97 20.57
C LEU A 204 -5.16 0.45 20.63
N ILE A 205 -4.38 1.41 21.12
CA ILE A 205 -4.80 2.80 21.23
C ILE A 205 -5.02 3.40 19.84
N PHE A 206 -4.06 3.20 18.94
CA PHE A 206 -4.15 3.64 17.55
C PHE A 206 -5.38 3.07 16.86
N ALA A 207 -5.68 1.78 17.06
CA ALA A 207 -6.84 1.15 16.45
C ALA A 207 -8.16 1.74 16.95
N GLY A 208 -8.31 1.90 18.27
CA GLY A 208 -9.51 2.51 18.83
C GLY A 208 -9.72 3.95 18.35
N LEU A 209 -8.65 4.76 18.36
CA LEU A 209 -8.72 6.16 17.92
C LEU A 209 -8.96 6.29 16.42
N LEU A 210 -8.27 5.51 15.60
CA LEU A 210 -8.43 5.56 14.16
C LEU A 210 -9.84 5.14 13.75
N THR A 211 -10.40 4.08 14.34
CA THR A 211 -11.79 3.68 14.07
C THR A 211 -12.79 4.74 14.50
N ALA A 212 -12.58 5.41 15.63
CA ALA A 212 -13.45 6.51 16.04
C ALA A 212 -13.40 7.67 15.03
N VAL A 213 -12.20 8.06 14.59
CA VAL A 213 -12.03 9.10 13.57
C VAL A 213 -12.65 8.69 12.24
N ASP A 214 -12.48 7.43 11.80
CA ASP A 214 -13.04 6.91 10.56
C ASP A 214 -14.58 6.92 10.58
N ILE A 215 -15.20 6.51 11.69
CA ILE A 215 -16.65 6.62 11.89
C ILE A 215 -17.11 8.07 11.74
N VAL A 216 -16.42 9.03 12.37
CA VAL A 216 -16.75 10.45 12.27
C VAL A 216 -16.58 10.97 10.84
N LEU A 217 -15.46 10.66 10.19
CA LEU A 217 -15.14 11.19 8.86
C LEU A 217 -15.97 10.59 7.73
N VAL A 218 -16.46 9.36 7.89
CA VAL A 218 -17.26 8.65 6.88
C VAL A 218 -18.76 8.84 7.12
N LEU A 219 -19.25 8.57 8.34
CA LEU A 219 -20.68 8.55 8.61
C LEU A 219 -21.25 9.93 8.99
N PHE A 220 -20.46 10.79 9.63
CA PHE A 220 -20.95 12.08 10.11
C PHE A 220 -20.59 13.24 9.19
N THR A 221 -19.32 13.39 8.79
CA THR A 221 -18.88 14.53 7.97
C THR A 221 -18.90 14.23 6.48
N GLY A 222 -18.78 12.95 6.07
CA GLY A 222 -18.63 12.55 4.66
C GLY A 222 -17.35 13.07 3.99
N SER A 223 -16.44 13.70 4.75
CA SER A 223 -15.24 14.35 4.21
C SER A 223 -14.27 13.35 3.58
N MET A 224 -14.28 12.09 4.03
CA MET A 224 -13.47 11.03 3.42
C MET A 224 -13.89 10.72 1.98
N VAL A 225 -15.20 10.76 1.68
CA VAL A 225 -15.71 10.53 0.31
C VAL A 225 -15.30 11.68 -0.60
N SER A 226 -15.37 12.92 -0.11
CA SER A 226 -14.92 14.10 -0.86
C SER A 226 -13.42 14.04 -1.13
N ALA A 227 -12.62 13.74 -0.10
CA ALA A 227 -11.17 13.60 -0.23
C ALA A 227 -10.79 12.49 -1.22
N ALA A 228 -11.46 11.34 -1.16
CA ALA A 228 -11.23 10.22 -2.07
C ALA A 228 -11.49 10.62 -3.52
N ARG A 229 -12.54 11.40 -3.81
CA ARG A 229 -12.82 11.90 -5.16
C ARG A 229 -11.68 12.79 -5.67
N THR A 230 -11.30 13.82 -4.92
CA THR A 230 -10.22 14.75 -5.29
C THR A 230 -8.89 14.03 -5.55
N VAL A 231 -8.56 13.01 -4.74
CA VAL A 231 -7.32 12.25 -4.90
C VAL A 231 -7.40 11.21 -6.02
N SER A 232 -8.58 10.61 -6.24
CA SER A 232 -8.81 9.65 -7.34
C SER A 232 -8.68 10.30 -8.71
N GLU A 233 -9.07 11.57 -8.84
CA GLU A 233 -8.89 12.36 -10.08
C GLU A 233 -7.42 12.51 -10.46
N LEU A 234 -6.52 12.52 -9.47
CA LEU A 234 -5.08 12.57 -9.70
C LEU A 234 -4.50 11.22 -10.16
N ARG A 235 -5.30 10.14 -10.17
CA ARG A 235 -4.88 8.78 -10.52
C ARG A 235 -3.67 8.31 -9.72
N LEU A 236 -3.55 8.78 -8.48
CA LEU A 236 -2.52 8.35 -7.55
C LEU A 236 -2.92 6.98 -6.96
N PRO A 237 -1.95 6.09 -6.67
CA PRO A 237 -2.21 4.81 -6.03
C PRO A 237 -2.52 5.00 -4.54
N VAL A 238 -3.62 5.70 -4.22
CA VAL A 238 -4.12 6.00 -2.86
C VAL A 238 -5.24 5.04 -2.42
N LEU A 239 -5.80 4.32 -3.39
CA LEU A 239 -6.87 3.34 -3.26
C LEU A 239 -6.60 2.20 -4.25
N VAL A 240 -7.14 1.02 -3.94
CA VAL A 240 -7.10 -0.15 -4.81
C VAL A 240 -8.53 -0.42 -5.27
N SER A 241 -8.76 -0.47 -6.58
CA SER A 241 -10.08 -0.59 -7.21
C SER A 241 -10.18 -1.85 -8.06
N LEU A 242 -10.75 -2.92 -7.51
CA LEU A 242 -10.84 -4.20 -8.20
C LEU A 242 -12.25 -4.46 -8.76
N PRO A 243 -12.35 -5.15 -9.92
CA PRO A 243 -13.64 -5.56 -10.44
C PRO A 243 -14.27 -6.61 -9.52
N THR A 244 -15.58 -6.49 -9.31
CA THR A 244 -16.34 -7.43 -8.47
C THR A 244 -16.40 -8.83 -9.07
N ILE A 245 -16.31 -9.85 -8.23
CA ILE A 245 -16.57 -11.25 -8.60
C ILE A 245 -17.56 -11.86 -7.59
N PRO A 246 -18.77 -12.29 -8.05
CA PRO A 246 -19.28 -12.28 -9.43
C PRO A 246 -19.47 -10.87 -10.01
N THR A 247 -19.29 -10.72 -11.33
CA THR A 247 -19.35 -9.42 -12.01
C THR A 247 -20.73 -8.79 -11.84
N ILE A 248 -20.78 -7.67 -11.13
CA ILE A 248 -21.99 -6.87 -11.00
C ILE A 248 -21.96 -5.78 -12.08
N LEU A 249 -23.02 -5.70 -12.89
CA LEU A 249 -23.19 -4.69 -13.91
C LEU A 249 -24.22 -3.66 -13.43
N LEU A 250 -23.81 -2.40 -13.33
CA LEU A 250 -24.69 -1.26 -13.14
C LEU A 250 -24.70 -0.47 -14.44
N GLU A 251 -25.89 -0.32 -15.05
CA GLU A 251 -26.09 0.46 -16.28
C GLU A 251 -25.15 0.06 -17.44
N GLY A 252 -24.78 -1.23 -17.52
CA GLY A 252 -23.86 -1.75 -18.54
C GLY A 252 -22.37 -1.61 -18.22
N ASN A 253 -22.00 -0.93 -17.13
CA ASN A 253 -20.62 -0.83 -16.65
C ASN A 253 -20.33 -1.82 -15.53
N ARG A 254 -19.09 -2.35 -15.52
CA ARG A 254 -18.61 -3.21 -14.43
C ARG A 254 -18.43 -2.39 -13.16
N LEU A 255 -19.03 -2.85 -12.07
CA LEU A 255 -18.84 -2.23 -10.76
C LEU A 255 -17.46 -2.59 -10.20
N TYR A 256 -16.69 -1.56 -9.84
CA TYR A 256 -15.41 -1.68 -9.16
C TYR A 256 -15.61 -1.40 -7.67
N MET A 257 -15.12 -2.31 -6.83
CA MET A 257 -15.01 -2.07 -5.40
C MET A 257 -13.67 -1.42 -5.10
N SER A 258 -13.70 -0.35 -4.32
CA SER A 258 -12.52 0.44 -3.98
C SER A 258 -12.29 0.43 -2.48
N LEU A 259 -11.06 0.16 -2.07
CA LEU A 259 -10.65 0.19 -0.67
C LEU A 259 -9.42 1.09 -0.50
N GLY A 260 -9.44 1.93 0.54
CA GLY A 260 -8.36 2.85 0.84
C GLY A 260 -7.11 2.13 1.33
N LEU A 261 -5.92 2.64 1.02
CA LEU A 261 -4.67 2.08 1.55
C LEU A 261 -4.58 2.11 3.08
N GLY A 262 -5.30 3.05 3.71
CA GLY A 262 -5.41 3.13 5.17
C GLY A 262 -6.02 1.87 5.78
N ASP A 263 -7.02 1.27 5.12
CA ASP A 263 -7.69 0.05 5.61
C ASP A 263 -6.79 -1.18 5.47
N PHE A 264 -6.06 -1.29 4.36
CA PHE A 264 -5.02 -2.31 4.21
C PHE A 264 -3.94 -2.17 5.28
N PHE A 265 -3.46 -0.94 5.50
CA PHE A 265 -2.49 -0.65 6.55
C PHE A 265 -3.01 -1.07 7.92
N PHE A 266 -4.26 -0.73 8.23
CA PHE A 266 -4.90 -1.03 9.49
C PHE A 266 -5.01 -2.55 9.75
N ALA A 267 -5.56 -3.31 8.80
CA ALA A 267 -5.63 -4.77 8.90
C ALA A 267 -4.24 -5.43 8.97
N GLY A 268 -3.27 -4.89 8.22
CA GLY A 268 -1.90 -5.37 8.20
C GLY A 268 -1.20 -5.16 9.54
N LEU A 269 -1.36 -3.97 10.12
CA LEU A 269 -0.83 -3.63 11.44
C LEU A 269 -1.41 -4.54 12.53
N LEU A 270 -2.73 -4.74 12.56
CA LEU A 270 -3.39 -5.62 13.53
C LEU A 270 -2.89 -7.07 13.41
N THR A 271 -2.81 -7.59 12.19
CA THR A 271 -2.28 -8.94 11.93
C THR A 271 -0.84 -9.06 12.39
N LEU A 272 0.00 -8.08 12.04
CA LEU A 272 1.41 -8.09 12.36
C LEU A 272 1.67 -8.04 13.87
N GLN A 273 0.91 -7.22 14.59
CA GLN A 273 1.07 -7.09 16.04
C GLN A 273 0.49 -8.32 16.76
N THR A 274 -0.56 -8.93 16.21
CA THR A 274 -1.07 -10.22 16.65
C THR A 274 -0.03 -11.33 16.44
N TYR A 275 0.71 -11.30 15.32
CA TYR A 275 1.82 -12.22 15.05
C TYR A 275 2.91 -12.09 16.10
N LYS A 276 3.34 -10.86 16.40
CA LYS A 276 4.37 -10.59 17.42
C LYS A 276 3.94 -11.02 18.82
N LYS A 277 2.66 -10.85 19.19
CA LYS A 277 2.19 -11.15 20.56
C LYS A 277 1.72 -12.59 20.78
N TYR A 278 0.99 -13.17 19.83
CA TYR A 278 0.30 -14.46 19.98
C TYR A 278 0.72 -15.52 18.97
N GLY A 279 1.74 -15.22 18.15
CA GLY A 279 2.34 -16.13 17.19
C GLY A 279 1.56 -16.30 15.89
N LYS A 280 2.16 -17.07 14.97
CA LYS A 280 1.71 -17.23 13.58
C LYS A 280 0.27 -17.71 13.44
N ARG A 281 -0.10 -18.77 14.16
CA ARG A 281 -1.44 -19.38 14.05
C ARG A 281 -2.53 -18.38 14.40
N THR A 282 -2.34 -17.62 15.48
CA THR A 282 -3.32 -16.61 15.92
C THR A 282 -3.43 -15.45 14.93
N ALA A 283 -2.31 -15.01 14.36
CA ALA A 283 -2.30 -13.93 13.37
C ALA A 283 -3.04 -14.32 12.08
N VAL A 284 -2.78 -15.53 11.56
CA VAL A 284 -3.50 -16.04 10.38
C VAL A 284 -5.00 -16.14 10.67
N LEU A 285 -5.38 -16.68 11.82
CA LEU A 285 -6.79 -16.73 12.23
C LEU A 285 -7.41 -15.33 12.36
N SER A 286 -6.67 -14.35 12.87
CA SER A 286 -7.16 -12.96 12.93
C SER A 286 -7.34 -12.35 11.53
N ALA A 287 -6.42 -12.62 10.60
CA ALA A 287 -6.56 -12.15 9.22
C ALA A 287 -7.78 -12.78 8.53
N ILE A 288 -8.03 -14.07 8.76
CA ILE A 288 -9.23 -14.77 8.28
C ILE A 288 -10.49 -14.13 8.89
N ALA A 289 -10.52 -13.91 10.21
CA ALA A 289 -11.67 -13.31 10.88
C ALA A 289 -11.98 -11.89 10.40
N MET A 290 -10.95 -11.06 10.19
CA MET A 290 -11.09 -9.73 9.58
C MET A 290 -11.63 -9.81 8.16
N THR A 291 -11.15 -10.76 7.36
CA THR A 291 -11.60 -10.97 5.98
C THR A 291 -13.05 -11.41 5.91
N ILE A 292 -13.47 -12.35 6.78
CA ILE A 292 -14.87 -12.80 6.87
C ILE A 292 -15.76 -11.64 7.30
N SER A 293 -15.36 -10.88 8.32
CA SER A 293 -16.09 -9.70 8.77
C SER A 293 -16.24 -8.69 7.62
N PHE A 294 -15.15 -8.37 6.93
CA PHE A 294 -15.16 -7.46 5.79
C PHE A 294 -16.10 -7.94 4.68
N PHE A 295 -16.01 -9.22 4.30
CA PHE A 295 -16.91 -9.85 3.32
C PHE A 295 -18.40 -9.75 3.71
N VAL A 296 -18.74 -10.03 4.97
CA VAL A 296 -20.13 -9.95 5.46
C VAL A 296 -20.65 -8.51 5.38
N PHE A 297 -19.87 -7.53 5.87
CA PHE A 297 -20.27 -6.12 5.77
C PHE A 297 -20.38 -5.67 4.32
N GLU A 298 -19.43 -6.04 3.46
CA GLU A 298 -19.46 -5.69 2.04
C GLU A 298 -20.69 -6.27 1.33
N ALA A 299 -21.03 -7.54 1.59
CA ALA A 299 -22.26 -8.14 1.11
C ALA A 299 -23.49 -7.37 1.63
N LEU A 300 -23.51 -6.94 2.88
CA LEU A 300 -24.61 -6.11 3.39
C LEU A 300 -24.69 -4.75 2.68
N LEU A 301 -23.56 -4.07 2.44
CA LEU A 301 -23.51 -2.79 1.73
C LEU A 301 -24.05 -2.92 0.30
N LEU A 302 -23.64 -3.96 -0.42
CA LEU A 302 -24.07 -4.24 -1.79
C LEU A 302 -25.57 -4.57 -1.94
N ASN A 303 -26.26 -4.94 -0.86
CA ASN A 303 -27.69 -5.27 -0.89
C ASN A 303 -28.58 -4.25 -0.16
N TYR A 304 -28.08 -3.54 0.86
CA TYR A 304 -28.90 -2.72 1.77
C TYR A 304 -28.49 -1.23 1.87
N GLY A 305 -27.35 -0.82 1.28
CA GLY A 305 -27.16 0.56 0.84
C GLY A 305 -26.92 1.68 1.87
N PRO A 306 -25.78 1.67 2.58
CA PRO A 306 -24.94 2.85 2.66
C PRO A 306 -24.02 2.93 1.43
N ALA A 307 -23.95 4.09 0.78
CA ALA A 307 -23.04 4.31 -0.35
C ALA A 307 -21.55 4.26 0.06
N ALA A 308 -21.25 4.48 1.35
CA ALA A 308 -19.93 4.37 1.93
C ALA A 308 -20.04 3.92 3.40
N PHE A 309 -19.07 3.15 3.89
CA PHE A 309 -19.04 2.65 5.26
C PHE A 309 -17.59 2.62 5.78
N PRO A 310 -17.36 2.84 7.09
CA PRO A 310 -16.00 2.88 7.64
C PRO A 310 -15.32 1.50 7.51
N GLY A 311 -14.25 1.43 6.70
CA GLY A 311 -13.51 0.19 6.45
C GLY A 311 -12.84 -0.34 7.72
N THR A 312 -12.35 0.56 8.58
CA THR A 312 -11.72 0.18 9.84
C THR A 312 -12.70 -0.50 10.79
N LEU A 313 -13.98 -0.11 10.77
CA LEU A 313 -15.03 -0.74 11.59
C LEU A 313 -15.31 -2.17 11.13
N MET A 314 -15.38 -2.39 9.81
CA MET A 314 -15.57 -3.73 9.24
C MET A 314 -14.42 -4.67 9.66
N ILE A 315 -13.18 -4.15 9.66
CA ILE A 315 -11.98 -4.90 10.02
C ILE A 315 -11.91 -5.17 11.53
N ILE A 316 -12.11 -4.14 12.37
CA ILE A 316 -11.91 -4.27 13.82
C ILE A 316 -12.92 -5.23 14.45
N CYS A 317 -14.15 -5.31 13.92
CA CYS A 317 -15.16 -6.28 14.36
C CYS A 317 -14.66 -7.72 14.25
N GLY A 318 -14.11 -8.11 13.10
CA GLY A 318 -13.55 -9.44 12.90
C GLY A 318 -12.33 -9.72 13.78
N TRP A 319 -11.46 -8.72 13.96
CA TRP A 319 -10.26 -8.84 14.77
C TRP A 319 -10.57 -9.00 16.28
N LEU A 320 -11.46 -8.17 16.81
CA LEU A 320 -11.83 -8.15 18.24
C LEU A 320 -12.44 -9.48 18.69
N LEU A 321 -13.29 -10.09 17.87
CA LEU A 321 -13.90 -11.40 18.15
C LEU A 321 -12.86 -12.47 18.48
N LEU A 322 -11.69 -12.41 17.84
CA LEU A 322 -10.63 -13.41 18.04
C LEU A 322 -9.64 -13.05 19.16
N VAL A 323 -9.37 -11.76 19.35
CA VAL A 323 -8.34 -11.28 20.28
C VAL A 323 -8.88 -11.06 21.70
N LEU A 324 -10.12 -10.60 21.86
CA LEU A 324 -10.72 -10.36 23.18
C LEU A 324 -10.72 -11.62 24.06
N PRO A 325 -11.21 -12.79 23.61
CA PRO A 325 -11.26 -13.99 24.46
C PRO A 325 -9.87 -14.46 24.90
N LYS A 326 -8.86 -14.32 24.02
CA LYS A 326 -7.47 -14.68 24.33
C LYS A 326 -6.83 -13.72 25.34
N SER A 327 -7.13 -12.43 25.23
CA SER A 327 -6.63 -11.43 26.17
C SER A 327 -7.25 -11.62 27.57
N LEU A 328 -8.57 -11.90 27.61
CA LEU A 328 -9.30 -12.20 28.85
C LEU A 328 -8.80 -13.48 29.52
N LYS A 329 -8.64 -14.58 28.77
CA LYS A 329 -8.12 -15.84 29.31
C LYS A 329 -6.73 -15.67 29.93
N LYS A 330 -5.84 -14.89 29.29
CA LYS A 330 -4.50 -14.61 29.82
C LYS A 330 -4.53 -13.77 31.10
N MET A 331 -5.50 -12.87 31.27
CA MET A 331 -5.72 -12.10 32.51
C MET A 331 -6.33 -12.94 33.64
N LEU A 332 -7.06 -14.00 33.31
CA LEU A 332 -7.72 -14.87 34.29
C LEU A 332 -6.81 -16.02 34.76
N THR A 333 -5.80 -16.41 33.97
CA THR A 333 -4.90 -17.53 34.28
C THR A 333 -3.49 -17.10 34.66
N GLY A 334 -3.23 -15.80 34.82
CA GLY A 334 -1.94 -15.23 35.22
C GLY A 334 -2.12 -14.33 36.41
#